data_AF-A0A0D5ZKG5-F1
#
_entry.id   AF-A0A0D5ZKG5-F1
#
_cell.length_a   1.000
_cell.length_b   1.000
_cell.length_c   1.000
_cell.angle_alpha   90.00
_cell.angle_beta   90.00
_cell.angle_gamma   90.00
#
_symmetry.space_group_name_H-M   'P 1'
#
loop_
_entity.id
_entity.type
_entity.pdbx_description
1 polymer ?
#
loop_
_entity_poly.entity_id
_entity_poly.type
_entity_poly.pdbx_seq_one_letter_code
_entity_poly.pdbx_strand_id
1 'polypeptide(L)'
;MLTKYLNKTRDFFLNNSYLKRKILLLLVSIFSLISLILLSILYIKFKQRIDEEFAFLSGSFFSEAEKKSYESNPEKFLLFKETNSRSFQLLKIFSGLNFSLITLFSLNVIITAIMIVYLLKNKDNGDYLFKYIILISSLTFILTFFLISLQPSETSRIEQIVVGNNKMRITVTMQTMSYILAWITLLFSFCCLTFSIMAKRRYGFLTKDITLNKKEIETQQLKEQINEILN
;
A
#
# COMPACT_ATOMS: atom_id res chain seq x y z
N MET A 1 30.41 38.26 -16.11
CA MET A 1 29.72 37.42 -17.13
C MET A 1 29.59 35.96 -16.67
N LEU A 2 30.65 35.33 -16.16
CA LEU A 2 30.64 33.97 -15.57
C LEU A 2 29.64 33.79 -14.42
N THR A 3 29.56 34.74 -13.49
CA THR A 3 28.61 34.74 -12.36
C THR A 3 27.14 34.71 -12.79
N LYS A 4 26.79 35.43 -13.86
CA LYS A 4 25.42 35.45 -14.40
C LYS A 4 25.04 34.11 -15.06
N TYR A 5 26.00 33.45 -15.70
CA TYR A 5 25.81 32.11 -16.27
C TYR A 5 25.68 31.03 -15.19
N LEU A 6 26.53 31.09 -14.15
CA LEU A 6 26.48 30.17 -13.00
C LEU A 6 25.16 30.29 -12.21
N ASN A 7 24.63 31.51 -12.04
CA ASN A 7 23.34 31.70 -11.39
C ASN A 7 22.18 31.13 -12.22
N LYS A 8 22.20 31.30 -13.55
CA LYS A 8 21.15 30.75 -14.44
C LYS A 8 21.14 29.22 -14.46
N THR A 9 22.30 28.57 -14.47
CA THR A 9 22.39 27.10 -14.43
C THR A 9 22.00 26.55 -13.07
N ARG A 10 22.37 27.23 -11.97
CA ARG A 10 21.94 26.89 -10.61
C ARG A 10 20.42 26.97 -10.47
N ASP A 11 19.80 28.08 -10.84
CA ASP A 11 18.35 28.27 -10.70
C ASP A 11 17.55 27.26 -11.53
N PHE A 12 18.05 26.90 -12.72
CA PHE A 12 17.49 25.81 -13.54
C PHE A 12 17.57 24.45 -12.84
N PHE A 13 18.72 24.10 -12.24
CA PHE A 13 18.90 22.84 -11.52
C PHE A 13 18.00 22.73 -10.30
N LEU A 14 17.87 23.82 -9.53
CA LEU A 14 17.03 23.89 -8.33
C LEU A 14 15.55 23.77 -8.68
N ASN A 15 15.09 24.47 -9.71
CA ASN A 15 13.69 24.41 -10.14
C ASN A 15 13.32 23.02 -10.69
N ASN A 16 14.23 22.39 -11.44
CA ASN A 16 14.05 21.02 -11.93
C ASN A 16 14.00 19.99 -10.79
N SER A 17 14.86 20.13 -9.77
CA SER A 17 14.83 19.26 -8.57
C SER A 17 13.51 19.40 -7.81
N TYR A 18 13.04 20.63 -7.63
CA TYR A 18 11.81 20.95 -6.91
C TYR A 18 10.55 20.43 -7.62
N LEU A 19 10.47 20.59 -8.95
CA LEU A 19 9.37 20.04 -9.76
C LEU A 19 9.37 18.51 -9.73
N LYS A 20 10.53 17.86 -9.85
CA LYS A 20 10.66 16.40 -9.72
C LYS A 20 10.17 15.88 -8.38
N ARG A 21 10.50 16.57 -7.27
CA ARG A 21 10.02 16.19 -5.93
C ARG A 21 8.50 16.24 -5.82
N LYS A 22 7.86 17.28 -6.37
CA LYS A 22 6.39 17.39 -6.40
C LYS A 22 5.74 16.26 -7.19
N ILE A 23 6.26 15.97 -8.39
CA ILE A 23 5.74 14.87 -9.23
C ILE A 23 5.86 13.54 -8.50
N LEU A 24 7.01 13.26 -7.88
CA LEU A 24 7.21 12.02 -7.13
C LEU A 24 6.23 11.89 -5.97
N LEU A 25 6.01 12.95 -5.18
CA LEU A 25 5.03 12.95 -4.09
C LEU A 25 3.59 12.78 -4.59
N LEU A 26 3.25 13.40 -5.73
CA LEU A 26 1.96 13.22 -6.38
C LEU A 26 1.74 11.75 -6.76
N LEU A 27 2.75 11.12 -7.37
CA LEU A 27 2.70 9.70 -7.72
C LEU A 27 2.52 8.79 -6.49
N VAL A 28 3.22 9.07 -5.39
CA VAL A 28 3.04 8.33 -4.13
C VAL A 28 1.60 8.46 -3.62
N SER A 29 1.02 9.67 -3.69
CA SER A 29 -0.36 9.92 -3.28
C SER A 29 -1.37 9.17 -4.17
N ILE A 30 -1.20 9.23 -5.49
CA ILE A 30 -2.06 8.52 -6.46
C ILE A 30 -2.00 7.01 -6.25
N PHE A 31 -0.82 6.42 -6.16
CA PHE A 31 -0.67 4.98 -5.93
C PHE A 31 -1.23 4.54 -4.57
N SER A 32 -1.11 5.38 -3.54
CA SER A 32 -1.73 5.10 -2.24
C SER A 32 -3.26 5.15 -2.32
N LEU A 33 -3.84 6.11 -3.04
CA LEU A 33 -5.29 6.20 -3.25
C LEU A 33 -5.83 5.00 -4.05
N ILE A 34 -5.16 4.62 -5.14
CA ILE A 34 -5.57 3.44 -5.92
C ILE A 34 -5.49 2.18 -5.04
N SER A 35 -4.44 2.04 -4.24
CA SER A 35 -4.27 0.91 -3.31
C SER A 35 -5.42 0.81 -2.29
N LEU A 36 -5.93 1.94 -1.78
CA LEU A 36 -7.11 1.94 -0.89
C LEU A 36 -8.35 1.36 -1.57
N ILE A 37 -8.59 1.73 -2.83
CA ILE A 37 -9.71 1.23 -3.61
C ILE A 37 -9.55 -0.27 -3.85
N LEU A 38 -8.36 -0.71 -4.25
CA LEU A 38 -8.07 -2.13 -4.51
C LEU A 38 -8.26 -3.00 -3.26
N LEU A 39 -7.76 -2.55 -2.10
CA LEU A 39 -7.93 -3.26 -0.82
C LEU A 39 -9.41 -3.32 -0.38
N SER A 40 -10.17 -2.27 -0.63
CA SER A 40 -11.60 -2.24 -0.34
C SER A 40 -12.37 -3.25 -1.20
N ILE A 41 -12.07 -3.30 -2.49
CA ILE A 41 -12.64 -4.30 -3.41
C ILE A 41 -12.23 -5.72 -3.02
N LEU A 42 -10.96 -5.92 -2.67
CA LEU A 42 -10.44 -7.22 -2.25
C LEU A 42 -11.18 -7.72 -1.00
N TYR A 43 -11.45 -6.85 -0.03
CA TYR A 43 -12.22 -7.19 1.17
C TYR A 43 -13.65 -7.63 0.85
N ILE A 44 -14.33 -6.90 -0.03
CA ILE A 44 -15.69 -7.26 -0.47
C ILE A 44 -15.67 -8.64 -1.15
N LYS A 45 -14.73 -8.87 -2.07
CA LYS A 45 -14.59 -10.18 -2.74
C LYS A 45 -14.28 -11.30 -1.76
N PHE A 46 -13.47 -11.03 -0.74
CA PHE A 46 -13.16 -12.02 0.30
C PHE A 46 -14.41 -12.39 1.11
N LYS A 47 -15.26 -11.42 1.45
CA LYS A 47 -16.55 -11.69 2.10
C LYS A 47 -17.51 -12.47 1.21
N GLN A 48 -17.66 -12.07 -0.05
CA GLN A 48 -18.47 -12.81 -1.03
C GLN A 48 -17.98 -14.25 -1.18
N ARG A 49 -16.66 -14.47 -1.17
CA ARG A 49 -16.08 -15.81 -1.22
C ARG A 49 -16.50 -16.71 -0.05
N ILE A 50 -16.67 -16.15 1.15
CA ILE A 50 -17.17 -16.91 2.30
C ILE A 50 -18.61 -17.38 2.03
N ASP A 51 -19.45 -16.50 1.51
CA ASP A 51 -20.84 -16.84 1.20
C ASP A 51 -20.92 -17.91 0.10
N GLU A 52 -20.08 -17.81 -0.93
CA GLU A 52 -19.94 -18.82 -1.98
C GLU A 52 -19.46 -20.16 -1.42
N GLU A 53 -18.48 -20.17 -0.51
CA GLU A 53 -18.01 -21.39 0.15
C GLU A 53 -19.10 -22.02 1.03
N PHE A 54 -19.88 -21.22 1.74
CA PHE A 54 -21.01 -21.71 2.54
C PHE A 54 -22.10 -22.32 1.66
N ALA A 55 -22.40 -21.71 0.51
CA ALA A 55 -23.31 -22.27 -0.49
C ALA A 55 -22.75 -23.58 -1.08
N PHE A 56 -21.46 -23.61 -1.41
CA PHE A 56 -20.78 -24.81 -1.91
C PHE A 56 -20.81 -25.96 -0.90
N LEU A 57 -20.50 -25.70 0.37
CA LEU A 57 -20.53 -26.71 1.43
C LEU A 57 -21.94 -27.23 1.72
N SER A 58 -22.99 -26.46 1.40
CA SER A 58 -24.37 -26.91 1.56
C SER A 58 -24.74 -28.05 0.61
N GLY A 59 -24.05 -28.16 -0.53
CA GLY A 59 -24.24 -29.26 -1.48
C GLY A 59 -23.43 -30.51 -1.16
N SER A 60 -22.78 -30.58 0.01
CA SER A 60 -22.02 -31.77 0.41
C SER A 60 -22.93 -32.99 0.58
N PHE A 61 -22.41 -34.16 0.25
CA PHE A 61 -23.06 -35.42 0.57
C PHE A 61 -22.97 -35.70 2.07
N PHE A 62 -24.14 -35.82 2.70
CA PHE A 62 -24.29 -36.18 4.11
C PHE A 62 -24.95 -37.56 4.22
N SER A 63 -24.48 -38.39 5.16
CA SER A 63 -25.18 -39.60 5.57
C SER A 63 -26.55 -39.26 6.18
N GLU A 64 -27.47 -40.23 6.23
CA GLU A 64 -28.81 -39.99 6.79
C GLU A 64 -28.78 -39.56 8.26
N ALA A 65 -27.81 -40.06 9.04
CA ALA A 65 -27.63 -39.66 10.43
C ALA A 65 -27.17 -38.19 10.54
N GLU A 66 -26.25 -37.76 9.68
CA GLU A 66 -25.79 -36.36 9.62
C GLU A 66 -26.91 -35.42 9.17
N LYS A 67 -27.68 -35.79 8.13
CA LYS A 67 -28.84 -35.02 7.68
C LYS A 67 -29.85 -34.81 8.79
N LYS A 68 -30.26 -35.89 9.48
CA LYS A 68 -31.17 -35.79 10.63
C LYS A 68 -30.59 -34.93 11.76
N SER A 69 -29.28 -35.00 12.01
CA SER A 69 -28.63 -34.15 13.01
C SER A 69 -28.60 -32.67 12.62
N TYR A 70 -28.52 -32.34 11.33
CA TYR A 70 -28.52 -30.96 10.85
C TYR A 70 -29.93 -30.38 10.74
N GLU A 71 -30.93 -31.19 10.37
CA GLU A 71 -32.34 -30.80 10.35
C GLU A 71 -32.86 -30.52 11.77
N SER A 72 -32.47 -31.35 12.74
CA SER A 72 -32.86 -31.16 14.15
C SER A 72 -32.07 -30.08 14.88
N ASN A 73 -30.88 -29.71 14.39
CA ASN A 73 -30.06 -28.68 15.00
C ASN A 73 -29.31 -27.86 13.92
N PRO A 74 -29.88 -26.72 13.50
CA PRO A 74 -29.28 -25.87 12.47
C PRO A 74 -27.94 -25.26 12.89
N GLU A 75 -27.68 -25.10 14.20
CA GLU A 75 -26.40 -24.58 14.69
C GLU A 75 -25.24 -25.54 14.41
N LYS A 76 -25.48 -26.86 14.47
CA LYS A 76 -24.47 -27.85 14.09
C LYS A 76 -24.09 -27.74 12.62
N PHE A 77 -25.05 -27.42 11.76
CA PHE A 77 -24.80 -27.24 10.34
C PHE A 77 -24.03 -25.94 10.05
N LEU A 78 -24.33 -24.86 10.79
CA LEU A 78 -23.55 -23.64 10.72
C LEU A 78 -22.10 -23.88 11.18
N LEU A 79 -21.90 -24.56 12.31
CA LEU A 79 -20.57 -24.91 12.82
C LEU A 79 -19.79 -25.75 11.82
N PHE A 80 -20.44 -26.70 11.13
CA PHE A 80 -19.83 -27.46 10.05
C PHE A 80 -19.32 -26.53 8.94
N LYS A 81 -20.12 -25.56 8.48
CA LYS A 81 -19.71 -24.61 7.43
C LYS A 81 -18.54 -23.74 7.88
N GLU A 82 -18.60 -23.21 9.10
CA GLU A 82 -17.54 -22.37 9.67
C GLU A 82 -16.22 -23.14 9.81
N THR A 83 -16.30 -24.41 10.21
CA THR A 83 -15.12 -25.28 10.39
C THR A 83 -14.53 -25.74 9.06
N ASN A 84 -15.33 -25.85 7.99
CA ASN A 84 -14.86 -26.35 6.70
C ASN A 84 -14.58 -25.25 5.66
N SER A 85 -15.07 -24.02 5.86
CA SER A 85 -14.72 -22.89 5.00
C SER A 85 -13.33 -22.36 5.34
N ARG A 86 -12.42 -22.45 4.37
CA ARG A 86 -11.05 -21.96 4.50
C ARG A 86 -11.00 -20.44 4.60
N SER A 87 -11.87 -19.75 3.85
CA SER A 87 -11.95 -18.29 3.89
C SER A 87 -12.52 -17.78 5.23
N PHE A 88 -13.51 -18.48 5.81
CA PHE A 88 -14.08 -18.10 7.10
C PHE A 88 -13.05 -18.21 8.25
N GLN A 89 -12.26 -19.28 8.27
CA GLN A 89 -11.20 -19.46 9.28
C GLN A 89 -10.19 -18.29 9.27
N LEU A 90 -9.88 -17.75 8.09
CA LEU A 90 -8.95 -16.65 7.92
C LEU A 90 -9.58 -15.27 8.15
N LEU A 91 -10.91 -15.18 8.28
CA LEU A 91 -11.63 -13.91 8.27
C LEU A 91 -11.10 -12.90 9.28
N LYS A 92 -10.83 -13.32 10.51
CA LYS A 92 -10.38 -12.42 11.58
C LYS A 92 -9.02 -11.80 11.25
N ILE A 93 -8.06 -12.64 10.88
CA ILE A 93 -6.68 -12.21 10.58
C ILE A 93 -6.66 -11.39 9.28
N PHE A 94 -7.37 -11.84 8.25
CA PHE A 94 -7.49 -11.13 6.97
C PHE A 94 -8.10 -9.74 7.16
N SER A 95 -9.22 -9.64 7.90
CA SER A 95 -9.89 -8.36 8.14
C SER A 95 -9.00 -7.40 8.94
N GLY A 96 -8.30 -7.90 9.96
CA GLY A 96 -7.36 -7.11 10.76
C GLY A 96 -6.19 -6.56 9.95
N LEU A 97 -5.58 -7.39 9.11
CA LEU A 97 -4.49 -6.97 8.23
C LEU A 97 -4.97 -6.00 7.15
N ASN A 98 -6.10 -6.28 6.51
CA ASN A 98 -6.66 -5.40 5.48
C ASN A 98 -7.02 -4.03 6.06
N PHE A 99 -7.62 -4.00 7.25
CA PHE A 99 -7.92 -2.74 7.96
C PHE A 99 -6.65 -1.97 8.33
N SER A 100 -5.62 -2.68 8.81
CA SER A 100 -4.32 -2.08 9.12
C SER A 100 -3.68 -1.45 7.87
N LEU A 101 -3.72 -2.14 6.74
CA LEU A 101 -3.24 -1.65 5.45
C LEU A 101 -4.01 -0.41 4.98
N ILE A 102 -5.35 -0.44 5.05
CA ILE A 102 -6.20 0.72 4.71
C ILE A 102 -5.84 1.93 5.58
N THR A 103 -5.63 1.72 6.88
CA THR A 103 -5.24 2.79 7.81
C THR A 103 -3.89 3.38 7.44
N LEU A 104 -2.89 2.54 7.17
CA LEU A 104 -1.55 2.98 6.79
C LEU A 104 -1.54 3.73 5.45
N PHE A 105 -2.25 3.22 4.43
CA PHE A 105 -2.37 3.93 3.16
C PHE A 105 -3.11 5.27 3.31
N SER A 106 -4.13 5.33 4.16
CA SER A 106 -4.85 6.59 4.46
C SER A 106 -3.92 7.61 5.12
N LEU A 107 -3.12 7.18 6.11
CA LEU A 107 -2.10 8.03 6.72
C LEU A 107 -1.06 8.49 5.70
N ASN A 108 -0.64 7.61 4.78
CA ASN A 108 0.30 7.97 3.73
C ASN A 108 -0.27 9.06 2.80
N VAL A 109 -1.53 8.95 2.41
CA VAL A 109 -2.23 9.97 1.61
C VAL A 109 -2.29 11.31 2.37
N ILE A 110 -2.63 11.30 3.66
CA ILE A 110 -2.71 12.52 4.47
C ILE A 110 -1.33 13.20 4.57
N ILE A 111 -0.28 12.45 4.91
CA ILE A 111 1.07 13.02 5.08
C ILE A 111 1.60 13.55 3.74
N THR A 112 1.42 12.80 2.64
CA THR A 112 1.83 13.26 1.31
C THR A 112 1.07 14.51 0.87
N ALA A 113 -0.24 14.60 1.16
CA ALA A 113 -1.02 15.80 0.89
C ALA A 113 -0.51 17.01 1.67
N ILE A 114 -0.21 16.86 2.96
CA ILE A 114 0.40 17.92 3.79
C ILE A 114 1.73 18.38 3.19
N MET A 115 2.60 17.45 2.80
CA MET A 115 3.89 17.78 2.18
C MET A 115 3.72 18.53 0.86
N ILE A 116 2.79 18.12 0.00
CA ILE A 116 2.50 18.81 -1.25
C ILE A 116 2.01 20.24 -0.97
N VAL A 117 1.12 20.43 0.01
CA VAL A 117 0.64 21.77 0.41
C VAL A 117 1.77 22.63 0.95
N TYR A 118 2.68 22.10 1.78
CA TYR A 118 3.83 22.84 2.28
C TYR A 118 4.80 23.25 1.17
N LEU A 119 5.05 22.33 0.22
CA LEU A 119 5.86 22.63 -0.95
C LEU A 119 5.20 23.71 -1.80
N LEU A 120 3.89 23.62 -2.09
CA LEU A 120 3.17 24.62 -2.89
C LEU A 120 3.11 25.99 -2.22
N LYS A 121 2.96 26.04 -0.89
CA LYS A 121 2.94 27.30 -0.12
C LYS A 121 4.34 27.82 0.20
N ASN A 122 5.41 27.15 -0.24
CA ASN A 122 6.80 27.52 0.03
C ASN A 122 7.07 27.75 1.53
N LYS A 123 6.38 27.00 2.41
CA LYS A 123 6.48 27.16 3.88
C LYS A 123 7.59 26.31 4.47
N ASP A 124 7.70 25.06 4.02
CA ASP A 124 8.63 24.06 4.51
C ASP A 124 8.92 23.05 3.39
N ASN A 125 10.11 22.45 3.42
CA ASN A 125 10.44 21.31 2.60
C ASN A 125 9.72 20.04 3.07
N GLY A 126 9.38 19.93 4.35
CA GLY A 126 8.72 18.74 4.89
C GLY A 126 9.67 17.54 5.00
N ASP A 127 10.98 17.78 5.09
CA ASP A 127 11.99 16.72 5.18
C ASP A 127 11.81 15.83 6.41
N TYR A 128 11.31 16.40 7.51
CA TYR A 128 10.99 15.65 8.72
C TYR A 128 9.82 14.66 8.52
N LEU A 129 8.95 14.87 7.53
CA LEU A 129 7.81 13.99 7.23
C LEU A 129 8.22 12.78 6.39
N PHE A 130 9.33 12.86 5.65
CA PHE A 130 9.80 11.73 4.85
C PHE A 130 10.14 10.50 5.69
N LYS A 131 10.63 10.67 6.93
CA LYS A 131 10.90 9.52 7.81
C LYS A 131 9.63 8.71 8.07
N TYR A 132 8.48 9.38 8.21
CA TYR A 132 7.19 8.73 8.44
C TYR A 132 6.66 8.08 7.16
N ILE A 133 6.70 8.78 6.02
CA ILE A 133 6.26 8.20 4.74
C ILE A 133 7.07 6.95 4.39
N ILE A 134 8.40 6.99 4.55
CA ILE A 134 9.27 5.86 4.24
C ILE A 134 8.94 4.70 5.18
N LEU A 135 8.81 4.94 6.49
CA LEU A 135 8.43 3.92 7.47
C LEU A 135 7.06 3.30 7.15
N ILE A 136 6.04 4.13 6.89
CA ILE A 136 4.69 3.69 6.54
C ILE A 136 4.73 2.88 5.23
N SER A 137 5.45 3.34 4.21
CA SER A 137 5.56 2.64 2.92
C SER A 137 6.30 1.30 3.06
N SER A 138 7.31 1.20 3.92
CA SER A 138 7.97 -0.07 4.23
C SER A 138 7.03 -1.02 4.96
N LEU A 139 6.27 -0.53 5.95
CA LEU A 139 5.29 -1.33 6.68
C LEU A 139 4.15 -1.81 5.75
N THR A 140 3.61 -0.95 4.89
CA THR A 140 2.56 -1.37 3.94
C THR A 140 3.08 -2.42 2.97
N PHE A 141 4.30 -2.29 2.47
CA PHE A 141 4.91 -3.31 1.62
C PHE A 141 4.99 -4.68 2.32
N ILE A 142 5.52 -4.71 3.56
CA ILE A 142 5.64 -5.94 4.35
C ILE A 142 4.27 -6.53 4.67
N LEU A 143 3.33 -5.72 5.15
CA LEU A 143 1.98 -6.20 5.51
C LEU A 143 1.18 -6.67 4.29
N THR A 144 1.40 -6.08 3.12
CA THR A 144 0.76 -6.54 1.87
C THR A 144 1.28 -7.92 1.47
N PHE A 145 2.58 -8.20 1.67
CA PHE A 145 3.14 -9.53 1.46
C PHE A 145 2.49 -10.58 2.40
N PHE A 146 2.28 -10.23 3.67
CA PHE A 146 1.55 -11.11 4.59
C PHE A 146 0.09 -11.30 4.19
N LEU A 147 -0.59 -10.24 3.72
CA LEU A 147 -1.96 -10.35 3.21
C LEU A 147 -2.05 -11.34 2.05
N ILE A 148 -1.08 -11.31 1.13
CA ILE A 148 -1.01 -12.26 0.00
C ILE A 148 -0.81 -13.69 0.50
N SER A 149 0.03 -13.87 1.52
CA SER A 149 0.30 -15.18 2.13
C SER A 149 -0.93 -15.79 2.83
N LEU A 150 -1.95 -14.98 3.12
CA LEU A 150 -3.25 -15.43 3.66
C LEU A 150 -4.26 -15.79 2.58
N GLN A 151 -3.82 -16.04 1.35
CA GLN A 151 -4.71 -16.57 0.32
C GLN A 151 -5.33 -17.90 0.81
N PRO A 152 -6.67 -17.99 0.87
CA PRO A 152 -7.33 -19.20 1.33
C PRO A 152 -7.02 -20.35 0.37
N SER A 153 -6.70 -21.51 0.95
CA SER A 153 -6.58 -22.76 0.19
C SER A 153 -7.93 -23.17 -0.39
N GLU A 154 -7.91 -24.12 -1.32
CA GLU A 154 -9.13 -24.69 -1.89
C GLU A 154 -10.04 -25.27 -0.81
N THR A 155 -11.33 -24.95 -0.91
CA THR A 155 -12.39 -25.56 -0.09
C THR A 155 -12.88 -26.80 -0.83
N SER A 156 -12.95 -27.93 -0.14
CA SER A 156 -13.36 -29.20 -0.71
C SER A 156 -14.63 -29.73 -0.06
N ARG A 157 -15.44 -30.45 -0.84
CA ARG A 157 -16.62 -31.17 -0.35
C ARG A 157 -16.62 -32.60 -0.86
N ILE A 158 -17.33 -33.48 -0.16
CA ILE A 158 -17.58 -34.85 -0.61
C ILE A 158 -18.88 -34.86 -1.39
N GLU A 159 -18.88 -35.43 -2.59
CA GLU A 159 -20.09 -35.73 -3.35
C GLU A 159 -20.24 -37.24 -3.53
N GLN A 160 -21.46 -37.69 -3.76
CA GLN A 160 -21.74 -39.08 -4.11
C GLN A 160 -22.24 -39.15 -5.54
N ILE A 161 -21.49 -39.85 -6.38
CA ILE A 161 -21.87 -40.13 -7.76
C ILE A 161 -22.34 -41.59 -7.87
N VAL A 162 -23.28 -41.83 -8.79
CA VAL A 162 -23.76 -43.17 -9.11
C VAL A 162 -23.09 -43.59 -10.42
N VAL A 163 -22.30 -44.66 -10.37
CA VAL A 163 -21.63 -45.24 -11.54
C VAL A 163 -22.15 -46.67 -11.69
N GLY A 164 -23.05 -46.89 -12.64
CA GLY A 164 -23.81 -48.15 -12.75
C GLY A 164 -24.67 -48.37 -11.51
N ASN A 165 -24.51 -49.53 -10.85
CA ASN A 165 -25.23 -49.86 -9.60
C ASN A 165 -24.46 -49.44 -8.32
N ASN A 166 -23.26 -48.88 -8.45
CA ASN A 166 -22.40 -48.55 -7.32
C ASN A 166 -22.44 -47.05 -6.99
N LYS A 167 -22.46 -46.74 -5.69
CA LYS A 167 -22.33 -45.38 -5.15
C LYS A 167 -20.88 -45.13 -4.79
N MET A 168 -20.22 -44.18 -5.45
CA MET A 168 -18.85 -43.79 -5.16
C MET A 168 -18.82 -42.38 -4.55
N ARG A 169 -17.95 -42.18 -3.55
CA ARG A 169 -17.70 -40.87 -2.97
C ARG A 169 -16.49 -40.24 -3.66
N ILE A 170 -16.65 -39.01 -4.12
CA ILE A 170 -15.59 -38.22 -4.73
C ILE A 170 -15.39 -36.92 -3.95
N THR A 171 -14.18 -36.39 -3.97
CA THR A 171 -13.89 -35.06 -3.42
C THR A 171 -13.90 -34.05 -4.55
N VAL A 172 -14.74 -33.03 -4.44
CA VAL A 172 -14.82 -31.92 -5.39
C VAL A 172 -14.22 -30.69 -4.72
N THR A 173 -13.31 -30.01 -5.42
CA THR A 173 -12.66 -28.79 -4.93
C THR A 173 -13.23 -27.55 -5.62
N MET A 174 -13.38 -26.48 -4.85
CA MET A 174 -13.79 -25.18 -5.36
C MET A 174 -12.54 -24.40 -5.80
N GLN A 175 -12.59 -23.79 -6.98
CA GLN A 175 -11.48 -22.97 -7.51
C GLN A 175 -11.04 -21.89 -6.53
N THR A 176 -9.72 -21.62 -6.46
CA THR A 176 -9.14 -20.61 -5.57
C THR A 176 -9.59 -19.19 -5.91
N MET A 177 -9.74 -18.34 -4.88
CA MET A 177 -9.97 -16.91 -5.07
C MET A 177 -8.75 -16.23 -5.71
N SER A 178 -8.98 -15.37 -6.70
CA SER A 178 -7.90 -14.59 -7.33
C SER A 178 -7.39 -13.47 -6.41
N TYR A 179 -6.08 -13.45 -6.18
CA TYR A 179 -5.38 -12.44 -5.37
C TYR A 179 -4.65 -11.39 -6.22
N ILE A 180 -5.01 -11.25 -7.50
CA ILE A 180 -4.37 -10.30 -8.42
C ILE A 180 -4.40 -8.85 -7.89
N LEU A 181 -5.49 -8.45 -7.22
CA LEU A 181 -5.62 -7.11 -6.63
C LEU A 181 -4.60 -6.88 -5.50
N ALA A 182 -4.30 -7.91 -4.71
CA ALA A 182 -3.29 -7.84 -3.66
C ALA A 182 -1.88 -7.73 -4.26
N TRP A 183 -1.58 -8.47 -5.33
CA TRP A 183 -0.32 -8.36 -6.06
C TRP A 183 -0.10 -6.98 -6.69
N ILE A 184 -1.14 -6.40 -7.30
CA ILE A 184 -1.07 -5.02 -7.83
C ILE A 184 -0.85 -4.02 -6.68
N THR A 185 -1.51 -4.22 -5.54
CA THR A 185 -1.31 -3.40 -4.35
C THR A 185 0.13 -3.50 -3.82
N LEU A 186 0.72 -4.69 -3.85
CA LEU A 186 2.12 -4.90 -3.47
C LEU A 186 3.05 -4.11 -4.38
N LEU A 187 2.84 -4.18 -5.70
CA LEU A 187 3.61 -3.41 -6.67
C LEU A 187 3.51 -1.90 -6.41
N PHE A 188 2.30 -1.39 -6.15
CA PHE A 188 2.10 0.02 -5.81
C PHE A 188 2.76 0.42 -4.49
N SER A 189 2.71 -0.43 -3.46
CA SER A 189 3.42 -0.16 -2.20
C SER A 189 4.95 -0.10 -2.39
N PHE A 190 5.50 -0.96 -3.25
CA PHE A 190 6.92 -0.93 -3.62
C PHE A 190 7.29 0.35 -4.38
N CYS A 191 6.47 0.77 -5.34
CA CYS A 191 6.64 2.04 -6.04
C CYS A 191 6.55 3.23 -5.08
N CYS A 192 5.60 3.24 -4.15
CA CYS A 192 5.47 4.27 -3.12
C CYS A 192 6.75 4.38 -2.27
N LEU A 193 7.31 3.26 -1.82
CA LEU A 193 8.56 3.23 -1.06
C LEU A 193 9.72 3.81 -1.89
N THR A 194 9.88 3.31 -3.12
CA THR A 194 10.97 3.73 -4.03
C THR A 194 10.89 5.23 -4.33
N PHE A 195 9.70 5.72 -4.70
CA PHE A 195 9.49 7.13 -5.03
C PHE A 195 9.64 8.03 -3.81
N SER A 196 9.26 7.57 -2.62
CA SER A 196 9.47 8.34 -1.38
C SER A 196 10.97 8.51 -1.07
N ILE A 197 11.78 7.46 -1.25
CA ILE A 197 13.24 7.53 -1.09
C ILE A 197 13.85 8.45 -2.16
N MET A 198 13.42 8.32 -3.42
CA MET A 198 13.89 9.18 -4.51
C MET A 198 13.52 10.65 -4.26
N ALA A 199 12.30 10.93 -3.79
CA ALA A 199 11.84 12.28 -3.49
C ALA A 199 12.63 12.90 -2.34
N LYS A 200 12.97 12.13 -1.30
CA LYS A 200 13.84 12.57 -0.20
C LYS A 200 15.24 12.98 -0.67
N ARG A 201 15.80 12.29 -1.67
CA ARG A 201 17.11 12.63 -2.25
C ARG A 201 17.10 13.90 -3.11
N ARG A 202 15.92 14.49 -3.39
CA ARG A 202 15.80 15.72 -4.19
C ARG A 202 15.60 16.93 -3.28
N TYR A 203 16.35 17.99 -3.55
CA TYR A 203 16.21 19.26 -2.86
C TYR A 203 14.80 19.85 -3.08
N GLY A 204 14.21 20.36 -1.98
CA GLY A 204 12.96 21.11 -1.99
C GLY A 204 13.16 22.60 -2.33
N PHE A 205 12.33 23.45 -1.76
CA PHE A 205 12.45 24.91 -1.82
C PHE A 205 13.69 25.37 -1.04
N LEU A 206 14.69 25.89 -1.75
CA LEU A 206 15.97 26.36 -1.19
C LEU A 206 16.05 27.87 -0.97
N THR A 207 14.99 28.59 -1.34
CA THR A 207 14.92 30.06 -1.33
C THR A 207 14.92 30.67 0.09
N LYS A 208 14.86 29.84 1.14
CA LYS A 208 15.01 30.24 2.56
C LYS A 208 16.08 29.45 3.32
N ASP A 209 16.91 28.67 2.63
CA ASP A 209 18.01 27.97 3.30
C ASP A 209 19.07 29.00 3.73
N ILE A 210 19.22 29.21 5.03
CA ILE A 210 20.11 30.21 5.66
C ILE A 210 21.56 30.05 5.16
N THR A 211 21.94 28.82 4.79
CA THR A 211 23.30 28.47 4.37
C THR A 211 23.60 28.91 2.94
N LEU A 212 22.61 28.85 2.04
CA LEU A 212 22.73 29.20 0.61
C LEU A 212 22.26 30.63 0.30
N ASN A 213 21.46 31.22 1.19
CA ASN A 213 21.02 32.61 1.11
C ASN A 213 21.90 33.57 1.93
N LYS A 214 23.07 33.09 2.42
CA LYS A 214 24.14 34.01 2.83
C LYS A 214 24.46 34.86 1.60
N LYS A 215 24.13 36.17 1.68
CA LYS A 215 24.71 37.15 0.76
C LYS A 215 26.20 36.88 0.71
N GLU A 216 26.77 36.79 -0.49
CA GLU A 216 28.22 36.84 -0.65
C GLU A 216 28.68 38.04 0.19
N ILE A 217 29.52 37.78 1.19
CA ILE A 217 30.09 38.85 2.02
C ILE A 217 30.75 39.79 1.01
N GLU A 218 30.40 41.08 1.03
CA GLU A 218 30.96 42.08 0.12
C GLU A 218 32.48 42.17 0.34
N THR A 219 33.24 41.31 -0.34
CA THR A 219 34.71 41.27 -0.27
C THR A 219 35.36 42.44 -1.00
N GLN A 220 34.58 43.35 -1.58
CA GLN A 220 35.10 44.56 -2.23
C GLN A 220 35.79 45.47 -1.22
N GLN A 221 35.16 45.75 -0.07
CA GLN A 221 35.77 46.56 0.99
C GLN A 221 37.03 45.89 1.56
N LEU A 222 37.00 44.56 1.72
CA LEU A 222 38.17 43.80 2.18
C LEU A 222 39.32 43.84 1.16
N LYS A 223 39.01 43.79 -0.15
CA LYS A 223 40.00 43.91 -1.22
C LYS A 223 40.61 45.30 -1.28
N GLU A 224 39.82 46.35 -1.09
CA GLU A 224 40.30 47.73 -1.05
C GLU A 224 41.25 47.95 0.14
N GLN A 225 40.88 47.46 1.33
CA GLN A 225 41.74 47.52 2.51
C GLN A 225 43.05 46.73 2.35
N ILE A 226 43.01 45.54 1.75
CA ILE A 226 44.22 44.76 1.48
C ILE A 226 45.13 45.48 0.47
N ASN A 227 44.57 46.12 -0.54
CA ASN A 227 45.34 46.88 -1.53
C ASN A 227 45.94 48.17 -0.95
N GLU A 228 45.31 48.81 0.05
CA GLU A 228 45.90 49.95 0.78
C GLU A 228 47.06 49.52 1.69
N ILE A 229 47.06 48.29 2.20
CA ILE A 229 48.14 47.77 3.05
C ILE A 229 49.35 47.29 2.21
N LEU A 230 49.09 46.81 0.99
CA LEU A 230 50.11 46.26 0.09
C LEU A 230 50.77 47.29 -0.84
N ASN A 231 50.23 48.50 -0.94
CA ASN A 231 50.83 49.65 -1.64
C ASN A 231 51.48 50.60 -0.62
#